data_AF-A0A940NHG1-F1
#
_entry.id   AF-A0A940NHG1-F1
#
_cell.length_a   1.000
_cell.length_b   1.000
_cell.length_c   1.000
_cell.angle_alpha   90.00
_cell.angle_beta   90.00
_cell.angle_gamma   90.00
#
_symmetry.space_group_name_H-M   'P 1'
#
loop_
_entity.id
_entity.type
_entity.pdbx_description
1 polymer ?
#
loop_
_entity_poly.entity_id
_entity_poly.type
_entity_poly.pdbx_seq_one_letter_code
_entity_poly.pdbx_strand_id
1 'polypeptide(L)'
;MGGDEFAVLIRNCSRSEGKVISERMRKSVADRQFGWDSQPFEASLSIGLLDLSEVETSADVQEVMRLVDIACYVAKARGRDRVQKASLSDCEQARYVDDALWGRRLKQALAHEQLRLHVQPIVSVHDSCSSTSGKVRGELLLRMFNHTGVDHVVPPSLFIPAAERYGLLIALDQWVIRTALQTIASLDETKFSEYSINLSATSIGDERFIDHILSEFARSKVDPKMICFELTETAAMSDLASASRFIRVNFRRWDAASRWKISVLACRLWDI
;
A
#
# COMPACT_ATOMS: atom_id res chain seq x y z
N MET A 1 5.99 10.05 1.61
CA MET A 1 6.21 11.42 1.09
C MET A 1 5.43 11.62 -0.20
N GLY A 2 4.13 11.88 -0.05
CA GLY A 2 3.21 12.23 -1.13
C GLY A 2 1.93 12.81 -0.55
N GLY A 3 1.20 13.64 -1.30
CA GLY A 3 -0.03 14.28 -0.82
C GLY A 3 0.23 15.40 0.19
N ASP A 4 -0.13 15.17 1.45
CA ASP A 4 -0.04 16.11 2.59
C ASP A 4 1.21 15.92 3.47
N GLU A 5 2.17 15.11 3.01
CA GLU A 5 3.38 14.75 3.76
C GLU A 5 4.63 15.51 3.30
N PHE A 6 5.42 16.00 4.26
CA PHE A 6 6.64 16.77 4.00
C PHE A 6 7.80 16.27 4.88
N ALA A 7 9.00 16.20 4.31
CA ALA A 7 10.25 15.88 5.01
C ALA A 7 11.09 17.14 5.17
N VAL A 8 11.69 17.31 6.36
CA VAL A 8 12.65 18.39 6.61
C VAL A 8 13.89 17.80 7.27
N LEU A 9 15.06 18.01 6.64
CA LEU A 9 16.36 17.66 7.21
C LEU A 9 17.05 18.94 7.73
N ILE A 10 17.27 19.00 9.03
CA ILE A 10 17.99 20.12 9.66
C ILE A 10 19.42 19.67 9.96
N ARG A 11 20.41 20.28 9.31
CA ARG A 11 21.83 19.96 9.48
C ARG A 11 22.46 20.86 10.53
N ASN A 12 23.54 20.40 11.17
CA ASN A 12 24.36 21.17 12.10
C ASN A 12 23.53 21.82 13.23
N CYS A 13 22.65 21.03 13.82
CA CYS A 13 21.65 21.49 14.78
C CYS A 13 21.73 20.63 16.04
N SER A 14 21.68 21.25 17.21
CA SER A 14 21.57 20.53 18.47
C SER A 14 20.16 19.95 18.65
N ARG A 15 20.06 18.94 19.52
CA ARG A 15 18.79 18.31 19.91
C ARG A 15 17.74 19.31 20.38
N SER A 16 18.14 20.33 21.14
CA SER A 16 17.26 21.39 21.63
C SER A 16 16.78 22.31 20.50
N GLU A 17 17.68 22.68 19.59
CA GLU A 17 17.35 23.55 18.46
C GLU A 17 16.40 22.85 17.49
N GLY A 18 16.58 21.56 17.24
CA GLY A 18 15.69 20.77 16.37
C GLY A 18 14.24 20.81 16.86
N LYS A 19 14.04 20.60 18.17
CA LYS A 19 12.70 20.68 18.79
C LYS A 19 12.10 22.09 18.68
N VAL A 20 12.88 23.13 18.91
CA VAL A 20 12.43 24.52 18.81
C VAL A 20 12.01 24.85 17.37
N ILE A 21 12.80 24.44 16.37
CA ILE A 21 12.49 24.67 14.96
C ILE A 21 11.20 23.93 14.57
N SER A 22 11.05 22.66 14.96
CA SER A 22 9.83 21.89 14.67
C SER A 22 8.59 22.50 15.30
N GLU A 23 8.64 22.93 16.56
CA GLU A 23 7.50 23.61 17.21
C GLU A 23 7.18 24.95 16.55
N ARG A 24 8.20 25.69 16.10
CA ARG A 24 8.00 26.93 15.35
C ARG A 24 7.30 26.67 14.02
N MET A 25 7.69 25.64 13.28
CA MET A 25 7.02 25.24 12.04
C MET A 25 5.55 24.89 12.30
N ARG A 26 5.30 24.06 13.31
CA ARG A 26 3.94 23.66 13.70
C ARG A 26 3.07 24.86 14.02
N LYS A 27 3.53 25.76 14.90
CA LYS A 27 2.80 26.98 15.28
C LYS A 27 2.58 27.93 14.10
N SER A 28 3.57 28.08 13.22
CA SER A 28 3.44 28.98 12.06
C SER A 28 2.32 28.56 11.09
N VAL A 29 2.00 27.27 11.05
CA VAL A 29 0.86 26.74 10.28
C VAL A 29 -0.43 26.85 11.09
N ALA A 30 -0.42 26.45 12.37
CA ALA A 30 -1.61 26.49 13.23
C ALA A 30 -2.14 27.91 13.46
N ASP A 31 -1.25 28.91 13.58
CA ASP A 31 -1.60 30.32 13.82
C ASP A 31 -2.04 31.04 12.52
N ARG A 32 -2.01 30.36 11.37
CA ARG A 32 -2.30 30.95 10.07
C ARG A 32 -3.69 30.54 9.59
N GLN A 33 -4.51 31.54 9.26
CA GLN A 33 -5.77 31.31 8.57
C GLN A 33 -5.48 31.17 7.07
N PHE A 34 -5.82 30.02 6.50
CA PHE A 34 -5.70 29.76 5.08
C PHE A 34 -7.00 30.14 4.37
N GLY A 35 -6.92 30.53 3.11
CA GLY A 35 -8.07 30.89 2.30
C GLY A 35 -8.03 30.22 0.94
N TRP A 36 -9.15 29.61 0.53
CA TRP A 36 -9.36 29.12 -0.83
C TRP A 36 -10.75 29.55 -1.28
N ASP A 37 -10.85 30.20 -2.44
CA ASP A 37 -12.12 30.71 -3.00
C ASP A 37 -12.99 31.49 -1.99
N SER A 38 -12.34 32.39 -1.24
CA SER A 38 -12.97 33.22 -0.18
C SER A 38 -13.51 32.45 1.04
N GLN A 39 -13.24 31.15 1.16
CA GLN A 39 -13.57 30.34 2.34
C GLN A 39 -12.33 30.20 3.23
N PRO A 40 -12.39 30.63 4.50
CA PRO A 40 -11.30 30.39 5.45
C PRO A 40 -11.29 28.93 5.90
N PHE A 41 -10.10 28.36 6.05
CA PHE A 41 -9.91 27.06 6.68
C PHE A 41 -8.66 27.02 7.56
N GLU A 42 -8.66 26.09 8.51
CA GLU A 42 -7.56 25.86 9.43
C GLU A 42 -6.75 24.65 8.98
N ALA A 43 -5.42 24.73 9.14
CA ALA A 43 -4.52 23.61 8.93
C ALA A 43 -3.60 23.47 10.13
N SER A 44 -3.17 22.24 10.42
CA SER A 44 -2.23 21.95 11.50
C SER A 44 -1.19 20.95 11.03
N LEU A 45 -0.04 20.92 11.70
CA LEU A 45 1.02 19.95 11.43
C LEU A 45 1.14 18.96 12.59
N SER A 46 1.17 17.67 12.25
CA SER A 46 1.68 16.63 13.15
C SER A 46 3.09 16.29 12.69
N ILE A 47 4.08 16.46 13.55
CA ILE A 47 5.50 16.36 13.17
C ILE A 47 6.16 15.22 13.94
N GLY A 48 6.72 14.25 13.22
CA GLY A 48 7.70 13.31 13.75
C GLY A 48 9.09 13.93 13.73
N LEU A 49 9.79 13.94 14.87
CA LEU A 49 11.14 14.50 14.99
C LEU A 49 12.13 13.41 15.38
N LEU A 50 13.10 13.11 14.53
CA LEU A 50 14.17 12.16 14.81
C LEU A 50 15.51 12.88 14.93
N ASP A 51 16.28 12.51 15.96
CA ASP A 51 17.65 12.96 16.11
C ASP A 51 18.58 11.92 15.49
N LEU A 52 19.25 12.28 14.38
CA LEU A 52 20.11 11.36 13.64
C LEU A 52 21.35 10.92 14.43
N SER A 53 21.75 11.66 15.47
CA SER A 53 22.85 11.25 16.35
C SER A 53 22.50 10.07 17.25
N GLU A 54 21.20 9.81 17.46
CA GLU A 54 20.71 8.68 18.25
C GLU A 54 20.65 7.39 17.40
N VAL A 55 20.68 7.49 16.07
CA VAL A 55 20.55 6.36 15.14
C VAL A 55 21.91 5.68 14.91
N GLU A 56 21.91 4.34 14.84
CA GLU A 56 23.13 3.59 14.50
C GLU A 56 23.71 4.01 13.15
N THR A 57 25.04 4.09 13.06
CA THR A 57 25.75 4.56 11.87
C THR A 57 25.50 3.69 10.62
N SER A 58 25.02 2.46 10.80
CA SER A 58 24.64 1.52 9.73
C SER A 58 23.19 1.62 9.27
N ALA A 59 22.37 2.51 9.85
CA ALA A 59 20.98 2.64 9.44
C ALA A 59 20.88 3.24 8.03
N ASP A 60 20.05 2.65 7.18
CA ASP A 60 19.78 3.18 5.85
C ASP A 60 18.76 4.35 5.91
N VAL A 61 18.59 5.03 4.77
CA VAL A 61 17.65 6.14 4.64
C VAL A 61 16.19 5.70 4.84
N GLN A 62 15.83 4.49 4.43
CA GLN A 62 14.47 3.96 4.60
C GLN A 62 14.14 3.77 6.09
N GLU A 63 15.09 3.28 6.88
CA GLU A 63 14.93 3.10 8.33
C GLU A 63 14.76 4.46 9.04
N VAL A 64 15.56 5.46 8.66
CA VAL A 64 15.43 6.83 9.16
C VAL A 64 14.05 7.42 8.85
N MET A 65 13.61 7.30 7.59
CA MET A 65 12.31 7.81 7.16
C MET A 65 11.16 7.12 7.91
N ARG A 66 11.26 5.80 8.07
CA ARG A 66 10.28 4.99 8.79
C ARG A 66 10.14 5.40 10.26
N LEU A 67 11.25 5.65 10.95
CA LEU A 67 11.23 6.11 12.35
C LEU A 67 10.53 7.47 12.51
N VAL A 68 10.75 8.37 11.54
CA VAL A 68 10.07 9.67 11.49
C VAL A 68 8.57 9.50 11.26
N ASP A 69 8.17 8.60 10.35
CA ASP A 69 6.77 8.33 10.05
C ASP A 69 6.02 7.76 11.28
N ILE A 70 6.65 6.83 12.02
CA ILE A 70 6.10 6.30 13.28
C ILE A 70 5.88 7.42 14.29
N ALA A 71 6.86 8.30 14.48
CA ALA A 71 6.72 9.43 15.39
C ALA A 71 5.59 10.39 14.94
N CYS A 72 5.47 10.63 13.64
CA CYS A 72 4.39 11.42 13.06
C CYS A 72 3.01 10.78 13.30
N TYR A 73 2.90 9.45 13.16
CA TYR A 73 1.68 8.72 13.50
C TYR A 73 1.33 8.85 14.98
N VAL A 74 2.30 8.67 15.89
CA VAL A 74 2.07 8.85 17.33
C VAL A 74 1.62 10.27 17.65
N ALA A 75 2.16 11.29 16.97
CA ALA A 75 1.67 12.66 17.07
C ALA A 75 0.18 12.75 16.66
N LYS A 76 -0.19 12.14 15.53
CA LYS A 76 -1.58 12.10 15.05
C LYS A 76 -2.50 11.38 16.05
N ALA A 77 -2.10 10.20 16.54
CA ALA A 77 -2.89 9.38 17.46
C ALA A 77 -3.08 10.03 18.85
N ARG A 78 -2.10 10.81 19.33
CA ARG A 78 -2.19 11.49 20.64
C ARG A 78 -2.98 12.80 20.62
N GLY A 79 -3.62 13.15 19.50
CA GLY A 79 -4.48 14.33 19.39
C GLY A 79 -4.08 15.33 18.32
N ARG A 80 -3.19 14.95 17.38
CA ARG A 80 -2.68 15.81 16.30
C ARG A 80 -2.03 17.09 16.83
N ASP A 81 -1.73 18.01 15.92
CA ASP A 81 -1.16 19.34 16.16
C ASP A 81 -0.05 19.36 17.22
N ARG A 82 0.96 18.50 17.04
CA ARG A 82 2.08 18.37 17.98
C ARG A 82 3.34 17.87 17.32
N VAL A 83 4.46 18.15 17.98
CA VAL A 83 5.74 17.52 17.69
C VAL A 83 5.92 16.30 18.59
N GLN A 84 6.09 15.13 17.99
CA GLN A 84 6.46 13.91 18.68
C GLN A 84 7.89 13.56 18.34
N LYS A 85 8.75 13.53 19.36
CA LYS A 85 10.11 13.04 19.19
C LYS A 85 10.10 11.52 19.05
N ALA A 86 10.83 10.99 18.08
CA ALA A 86 11.19 9.58 18.00
C ALA A 86 12.17 9.27 19.14
N SER A 87 11.80 8.35 20.01
CA SER A 87 12.62 7.83 21.10
C SER A 87 12.89 6.39 20.75
N LEU A 88 14.14 5.96 20.57
CA LEU A 88 14.41 4.60 20.07
C LEU A 88 13.80 3.52 20.97
N SER A 89 13.79 3.68 22.29
CA SER A 89 13.12 2.73 23.19
C SER A 89 11.59 2.75 23.05
N ASP A 90 10.98 3.93 22.91
CA ASP A 90 9.52 4.03 22.72
C ASP A 90 9.09 3.68 21.30
N CYS A 91 9.95 3.90 20.31
CA CYS A 91 9.73 3.64 18.90
C CYS A 91 10.00 2.17 18.58
N GLU A 92 10.96 1.50 19.22
CA GLU A 92 11.14 0.05 19.09
C GLU A 92 10.05 -0.71 19.84
N GLN A 93 9.67 -0.27 21.05
CA GLN A 93 8.55 -0.83 21.79
C GLN A 93 7.22 -0.55 21.08
N ALA A 94 7.00 0.68 20.56
CA ALA A 94 5.85 0.99 19.73
C ALA A 94 5.91 0.28 18.37
N ARG A 95 7.08 0.06 17.78
CA ARG A 95 7.28 -0.74 16.55
C ARG A 95 6.84 -2.17 16.78
N TYR A 96 7.29 -2.82 17.85
CA TYR A 96 6.86 -4.19 18.16
C TYR A 96 5.38 -4.26 18.52
N VAL A 97 4.88 -3.32 19.32
CA VAL A 97 3.47 -3.31 19.73
C VAL A 97 2.56 -2.99 18.54
N ASP A 98 2.90 -2.06 17.67
CA ASP A 98 2.08 -1.63 16.54
C ASP A 98 2.19 -2.60 15.37
N ASP A 99 3.38 -3.08 15.02
CA ASP A 99 3.52 -4.15 14.01
C ASP A 99 2.78 -5.40 14.50
N ALA A 100 2.95 -5.82 15.76
CA ALA A 100 2.22 -6.98 16.29
C ALA A 100 0.71 -6.75 16.36
N LEU A 101 0.28 -5.52 16.68
CA LEU A 101 -1.12 -5.13 16.66
C LEU A 101 -1.69 -5.17 15.24
N TRP A 102 -0.99 -4.64 14.25
CA TRP A 102 -1.38 -4.68 12.84
C TRP A 102 -1.32 -6.08 12.27
N GLY A 103 -0.32 -6.89 12.62
CA GLY A 103 -0.25 -8.30 12.28
C GLY A 103 -1.44 -9.07 12.84
N ARG A 104 -1.82 -8.81 14.10
CA ARG A 104 -3.03 -9.38 14.71
C ARG A 104 -4.31 -8.87 14.05
N ARG A 105 -4.43 -7.57 13.80
CA ARG A 105 -5.59 -6.95 13.14
C ARG A 105 -5.75 -7.46 11.72
N LEU A 106 -4.67 -7.62 10.96
CA LEU A 106 -4.71 -8.14 9.61
C LEU A 106 -5.10 -9.61 9.59
N LYS A 107 -4.61 -10.42 10.53
CA LYS A 107 -5.09 -11.81 10.71
C LYS A 107 -6.58 -11.85 11.03
N GLN A 108 -7.08 -10.95 11.87
CA GLN A 108 -8.51 -10.81 12.16
C GLN A 108 -9.29 -10.35 10.91
N ALA A 109 -8.77 -9.38 10.16
CA ALA A 109 -9.40 -8.87 8.95
C ALA A 109 -9.53 -9.94 7.86
N LEU A 110 -8.50 -10.78 7.70
CA LEU A 110 -8.52 -11.95 6.82
C LEU A 110 -9.57 -12.99 7.24
N ALA A 111 -9.88 -13.10 8.53
CA ALA A 111 -10.83 -14.07 9.08
C ALA A 111 -12.27 -13.55 9.19
N HIS A 112 -12.47 -12.22 9.27
CA HIS A 112 -13.75 -11.60 9.66
C HIS A 112 -14.30 -10.59 8.63
N GLU A 113 -14.07 -10.82 7.33
CA GLU A 113 -14.65 -10.03 6.22
C GLU A 113 -14.38 -8.51 6.29
N GLN A 114 -13.26 -8.10 6.88
CA GLN A 114 -12.92 -6.68 7.04
C GLN A 114 -12.07 -6.13 5.89
N LEU A 115 -11.78 -6.99 4.91
CA LEU A 115 -11.10 -6.64 3.68
C LEU A 115 -12.11 -6.54 2.55
N ARG A 116 -11.91 -5.57 1.67
CA ARG A 116 -12.68 -5.42 0.43
C ARG A 116 -11.77 -5.03 -0.72
N LEU A 117 -12.24 -5.27 -1.94
CA LEU A 117 -11.61 -4.80 -3.15
C LEU A 117 -12.41 -3.63 -3.71
N HIS A 118 -11.73 -2.50 -3.90
CA HIS A 118 -12.24 -1.40 -4.71
C HIS A 118 -11.73 -1.56 -6.14
N VAL A 119 -12.48 -1.05 -7.11
CA VAL A 119 -12.07 -1.03 -8.52
C VAL A 119 -11.88 0.41 -8.96
N GLN A 120 -10.68 0.76 -9.41
CA GLN A 120 -10.39 2.07 -9.99
C GLN A 120 -10.36 1.98 -11.52
N PRO A 121 -11.21 2.71 -12.26
CA PRO A 121 -11.20 2.68 -13.72
C PRO A 121 -9.92 3.31 -14.31
N ILE A 122 -9.34 2.63 -15.30
CA ILE A 122 -8.24 3.11 -16.13
C ILE A 122 -8.78 3.35 -17.55
N VAL A 123 -8.86 4.64 -17.93
CA VAL A 123 -9.40 5.09 -19.21
C VAL A 123 -8.28 5.54 -20.16
N SER A 124 -8.50 5.37 -21.46
CA SER A 124 -7.58 5.88 -22.49
C SER A 124 -7.64 7.41 -22.52
N VAL A 125 -6.48 8.07 -22.61
CA VAL A 125 -6.38 9.53 -22.81
C VAL A 125 -6.59 9.91 -24.29
N HIS A 126 -6.49 8.93 -25.20
CA HIS A 126 -6.80 9.13 -26.62
C HIS A 126 -8.27 8.78 -26.88
N ASP A 127 -9.08 9.83 -27.08
CA ASP A 127 -10.48 9.76 -27.49
C ASP A 127 -10.60 9.34 -28.96
N SER A 128 -10.92 8.07 -29.16
CA SER A 128 -11.53 7.48 -30.37
C SER A 128 -11.59 5.95 -30.28
N CYS A 129 -10.86 5.36 -29.34
CA CYS A 129 -11.12 3.99 -28.91
C CYS A 129 -12.00 4.02 -27.67
N SER A 130 -13.27 4.40 -27.84
CA SER A 130 -14.28 3.59 -27.14
C SER A 130 -13.94 2.17 -27.55
N SER A 131 -13.59 1.31 -26.58
CA SER A 131 -13.56 -0.12 -26.92
C SER A 131 -14.90 -0.38 -27.61
N THR A 132 -14.93 -1.12 -28.71
CA THR A 132 -16.18 -1.36 -29.46
C THR A 132 -17.29 -1.93 -28.55
N SER A 133 -16.90 -2.42 -27.37
CA SER A 133 -17.73 -2.87 -26.24
C SER A 133 -18.13 -1.84 -25.17
N GLY A 134 -17.60 -0.62 -25.14
CA GLY A 134 -17.84 0.38 -24.07
C GLY A 134 -17.17 0.07 -22.71
N LYS A 135 -16.38 -1.00 -22.62
CA LYS A 135 -15.67 -1.46 -21.42
C LYS A 135 -14.31 -0.78 -21.24
N VAL A 136 -13.92 -0.51 -20.00
CA VAL A 136 -12.64 0.12 -19.61
C VAL A 136 -11.76 -0.86 -18.81
N ARG A 137 -10.49 -0.54 -18.56
CA ARG A 137 -9.69 -1.37 -17.63
C ARG A 137 -9.96 -0.97 -16.19
N GLY A 138 -9.75 -1.85 -15.23
CA GLY A 138 -9.93 -1.55 -13.80
C GLY A 138 -8.77 -2.05 -12.96
N GLU A 139 -8.29 -1.27 -12.01
CA GLU A 139 -7.30 -1.71 -11.02
C GLU A 139 -7.99 -2.14 -9.73
N LEU A 140 -7.67 -3.32 -9.23
CA LEU A 140 -8.17 -3.83 -7.95
C LEU A 140 -7.27 -3.35 -6.81
N LEU A 141 -7.88 -2.59 -5.90
CA LEU A 141 -7.21 -1.99 -4.75
C LEU A 141 -7.75 -2.58 -3.45
N LEU A 142 -6.86 -3.16 -2.65
CA LEU A 142 -7.22 -3.64 -1.32
C LEU A 142 -7.59 -2.48 -0.40
N ARG A 143 -8.67 -2.67 0.34
CA ARG A 143 -9.12 -1.79 1.42
C ARG A 143 -9.37 -2.61 2.66
N MET A 144 -8.87 -2.13 3.79
CA MET A 144 -9.19 -2.69 5.10
C MET A 144 -10.05 -1.69 5.87
N PHE A 145 -11.08 -2.20 6.54
CA PHE A 145 -12.01 -1.39 7.33
C PHE A 145 -11.88 -1.74 8.81
N ASN A 146 -12.02 -0.74 9.68
CA ASN A 146 -12.02 -0.97 11.13
C ASN A 146 -13.38 -1.52 11.60
N HIS A 147 -13.41 -2.19 12.76
CA HIS A 147 -14.64 -2.70 13.39
C HIS A 147 -15.66 -1.61 13.75
N THR A 148 -15.23 -0.35 13.85
CA THR A 148 -16.06 0.78 14.31
C THR A 148 -16.92 1.42 13.21
N GLY A 149 -17.00 0.82 12.01
CA GLY A 149 -17.90 1.26 10.93
C GLY A 149 -17.23 1.31 9.56
N VAL A 150 -18.06 1.35 8.51
CA VAL A 150 -17.66 1.34 7.08
C VAL A 150 -16.92 2.63 6.67
N ASP A 151 -17.01 3.68 7.49
CA ASP A 151 -16.50 5.02 7.15
C ASP A 151 -15.02 5.24 7.49
N HIS A 152 -14.34 4.24 8.08
CA HIS A 152 -12.92 4.33 8.41
C HIS A 152 -12.10 3.30 7.64
N VAL A 153 -11.75 3.68 6.40
CA VAL A 153 -10.76 2.98 5.58
C VAL A 153 -9.40 3.12 6.26
N VAL A 154 -8.77 1.99 6.56
CA VAL A 154 -7.38 1.95 7.01
C VAL A 154 -6.48 2.00 5.76
N PRO A 155 -5.58 2.99 5.66
CA PRO A 155 -4.69 3.09 4.51
C PRO A 155 -3.72 1.89 4.47
N PRO A 156 -3.43 1.34 3.27
CA PRO A 156 -2.45 0.27 3.09
C PRO A 156 -1.08 0.53 3.72
N SER A 157 -0.62 1.78 3.72
CA SER A 157 0.67 2.18 4.30
C SER A 157 0.81 1.82 5.80
N LEU A 158 -0.29 1.64 6.53
CA LEU A 158 -0.25 1.25 7.94
C LEU A 158 -0.15 -0.26 8.17
N PHE A 159 -0.65 -1.09 7.24
CA PHE A 159 -0.74 -2.54 7.47
C PHE A 159 0.10 -3.40 6.52
N ILE A 160 0.45 -2.90 5.33
CA ILE A 160 1.32 -3.61 4.38
C ILE A 160 2.73 -3.86 4.95
N PRO A 161 3.40 -2.88 5.63
CA PRO A 161 4.70 -3.15 6.25
C PRO A 161 4.63 -4.24 7.34
N ALA A 162 3.57 -4.25 8.14
CA ALA A 162 3.33 -5.30 9.13
C ALA A 162 3.04 -6.65 8.44
N ALA A 163 2.31 -6.65 7.33
CA ALA A 163 2.06 -7.86 6.55
C ALA A 163 3.35 -8.48 6.04
N GLU A 164 4.30 -7.67 5.57
CA GLU A 164 5.62 -8.12 5.13
C GLU A 164 6.42 -8.71 6.29
N ARG A 165 6.54 -7.97 7.40
CA ARG A 165 7.30 -8.40 8.58
C ARG A 165 6.81 -9.71 9.19
N TYR A 166 5.50 -9.94 9.21
CA TYR A 166 4.90 -11.16 9.77
C TYR A 166 4.61 -12.26 8.74
N GLY A 167 5.09 -12.12 7.51
CA GLY A 167 4.90 -13.13 6.46
C GLY A 167 3.43 -13.34 6.08
N LEU A 168 2.61 -12.30 6.16
CA LEU A 168 1.18 -12.31 5.81
C LEU A 168 0.91 -11.90 4.37
N LEU A 169 1.90 -11.38 3.63
CA LEU A 169 1.72 -10.94 2.24
C LEU A 169 1.17 -12.07 1.33
N ILE A 170 1.69 -13.29 1.45
CA ILE A 170 1.19 -14.42 0.65
C ILE A 170 -0.28 -14.70 0.98
N ALA A 171 -0.65 -14.74 2.27
CA ALA A 171 -2.03 -14.95 2.68
C ALA A 171 -2.96 -13.83 2.19
N LEU A 172 -2.45 -12.60 2.15
CA LEU A 172 -3.16 -11.43 1.66
C LEU A 172 -3.37 -11.51 0.14
N ASP A 173 -2.33 -11.81 -0.63
CA ASP A 173 -2.41 -11.96 -2.08
C ASP A 173 -3.35 -13.13 -2.45
N GLN A 174 -3.29 -14.26 -1.73
CA GLN A 174 -4.24 -15.37 -1.90
C GLN A 174 -5.68 -14.95 -1.62
N TRP A 175 -5.90 -14.13 -0.59
CA TRP A 175 -7.22 -13.57 -0.31
C TRP A 175 -7.69 -12.64 -1.44
N VAL A 176 -6.81 -11.77 -1.95
CA VAL A 176 -7.12 -10.85 -3.06
C VAL A 176 -7.52 -11.63 -4.32
N ILE A 177 -6.73 -12.62 -4.72
CA ILE A 177 -7.00 -13.46 -5.90
C ILE A 177 -8.36 -14.14 -5.78
N ARG A 178 -8.58 -14.86 -4.68
CA ARG A 178 -9.84 -15.58 -4.45
C ARG A 178 -11.03 -14.63 -4.53
N THR A 179 -10.98 -13.51 -3.79
CA THR A 179 -12.10 -12.54 -3.74
C THR A 179 -12.33 -11.88 -5.09
N ALA A 180 -11.26 -11.51 -5.81
CA ALA A 180 -11.34 -10.92 -7.14
C ALA A 180 -12.04 -11.86 -8.11
N LEU A 181 -11.59 -13.12 -8.19
CA LEU A 181 -12.15 -14.08 -9.13
C LEU A 181 -13.57 -14.50 -8.80
N GLN A 182 -13.89 -14.68 -7.51
CA GLN A 182 -15.26 -14.95 -7.08
C GLN A 182 -16.20 -13.79 -7.41
N THR A 183 -15.75 -12.55 -7.17
CA THR A 183 -16.54 -11.35 -7.47
C THR A 183 -16.77 -11.24 -8.97
N ILE A 184 -15.71 -11.35 -9.79
CA ILE A 184 -15.81 -11.26 -11.25
C ILE A 184 -16.70 -12.37 -11.82
N ALA A 185 -16.60 -13.60 -11.32
CA ALA A 185 -17.45 -14.71 -11.74
C ALA A 185 -18.93 -14.51 -11.40
N SER A 186 -19.24 -13.73 -10.36
CA SER A 186 -20.61 -13.44 -9.93
C SER A 186 -21.28 -12.29 -10.69
N LEU A 187 -20.55 -11.56 -11.54
CA LEU A 187 -21.09 -10.45 -12.31
C LEU A 187 -21.71 -10.97 -13.62
N ASP A 188 -23.00 -10.69 -13.83
CA ASP A 188 -23.69 -11.03 -15.07
C ASP A 188 -23.10 -10.29 -16.28
N GLU A 189 -22.81 -9.00 -16.11
CA GLU A 189 -22.07 -8.19 -17.07
C GLU A 189 -21.04 -7.32 -16.36
N THR A 190 -19.79 -7.39 -16.83
CA THR A 190 -18.72 -6.55 -16.32
C THR A 190 -18.57 -5.29 -17.18
N LYS A 191 -18.41 -4.14 -16.51
CA LYS A 191 -18.04 -2.85 -17.11
C LYS A 191 -16.57 -2.77 -17.52
N PHE A 192 -15.80 -3.81 -17.19
CA PHE A 192 -14.35 -3.81 -17.33
C PHE A 192 -13.88 -4.87 -18.33
N SER A 193 -12.98 -4.50 -19.24
CA SER A 193 -12.39 -5.46 -20.17
C SER A 193 -11.29 -6.30 -19.53
N GLU A 194 -10.65 -5.77 -18.49
CA GLU A 194 -9.51 -6.37 -17.79
C GLU A 194 -9.42 -5.76 -16.38
N TYR A 195 -9.03 -6.59 -15.41
CA TYR A 195 -8.76 -6.22 -14.03
C TYR A 195 -7.28 -6.42 -13.70
N SER A 196 -6.61 -5.35 -13.28
CA SER A 196 -5.25 -5.39 -12.78
C SER A 196 -5.23 -5.79 -11.30
N ILE A 197 -4.38 -6.75 -10.95
CA ILE A 197 -4.14 -7.22 -9.58
C ILE A 197 -2.67 -7.07 -9.25
N ASN A 198 -2.39 -6.25 -8.25
CA ASN A 198 -1.07 -6.06 -7.67
C ASN A 198 -0.62 -7.32 -6.90
N LEU A 199 0.60 -7.79 -7.14
CA LEU A 199 1.22 -8.92 -6.43
C LEU A 199 2.50 -8.50 -5.69
N SER A 200 2.72 -9.07 -4.51
CA SER A 200 3.96 -8.86 -3.76
C SER A 200 5.13 -9.69 -4.33
N ALA A 201 6.37 -9.19 -4.15
CA ALA A 201 7.58 -9.91 -4.55
C ALA A 201 7.66 -11.30 -3.92
N THR A 202 7.30 -11.39 -2.63
CA THR A 202 7.32 -12.61 -1.83
C THR A 202 6.43 -13.70 -2.43
N SER A 203 5.24 -13.35 -2.92
CA SER A 203 4.30 -14.32 -3.50
C SER A 203 4.78 -14.90 -4.82
N ILE A 204 5.47 -14.12 -5.65
CA ILE A 204 6.00 -14.56 -6.95
C ILE A 204 7.11 -15.61 -6.78
N GLY A 205 7.89 -15.49 -5.69
CA GLY A 205 8.94 -16.44 -5.33
C GLY A 205 8.42 -17.77 -4.79
N ASP A 206 7.13 -17.86 -4.42
CA ASP A 206 6.54 -19.08 -3.87
C ASP A 206 5.85 -19.92 -4.96
N GLU A 207 6.38 -21.12 -5.22
CA GLU A 207 5.78 -22.05 -6.19
C GLU A 207 4.35 -22.47 -5.80
N ARG A 208 4.04 -22.54 -4.49
CA ARG A 208 2.70 -22.88 -4.01
C ARG A 208 1.68 -21.78 -4.31
N PHE A 209 2.14 -20.53 -4.42
CA PHE A 209 1.28 -19.41 -4.78
C PHE A 209 0.80 -19.51 -6.23
N ILE A 210 1.65 -19.98 -7.14
CA ILE A 210 1.28 -20.23 -8.54
C ILE A 210 0.21 -21.33 -8.61
N ASP A 211 0.40 -22.43 -7.88
CA ASP A 211 -0.59 -23.52 -7.81
C ASP A 211 -1.92 -23.04 -7.22
N HIS A 212 -1.89 -22.12 -6.25
CA HIS A 212 -3.08 -21.48 -5.72
C HIS A 212 -3.83 -20.67 -6.78
N ILE A 213 -3.13 -19.80 -7.51
CA ILE A 213 -3.73 -19.01 -8.60
C ILE A 213 -4.44 -19.93 -9.60
N LEU A 214 -3.75 -20.99 -10.05
CA LEU A 214 -4.29 -22.00 -10.96
C LEU A 214 -5.59 -22.62 -10.45
N SER A 215 -5.60 -23.03 -9.18
CA SER A 215 -6.78 -23.59 -8.52
C SER A 215 -7.95 -22.60 -8.51
N GLU A 216 -7.71 -21.32 -8.17
CA GLU A 216 -8.78 -20.32 -8.10
C GLU A 216 -9.37 -19.99 -9.48
N PHE A 217 -8.57 -20.00 -10.56
CA PHE A 217 -9.11 -19.89 -11.93
C PHE A 217 -9.95 -21.10 -12.32
N ALA A 218 -9.48 -22.31 -12.03
CA ALA A 218 -10.25 -23.53 -12.31
C ALA A 218 -11.60 -23.54 -11.59
N ARG A 219 -11.66 -23.02 -10.35
CA ARG A 219 -12.89 -22.93 -9.54
C ARG A 219 -13.84 -21.84 -10.01
N SER A 220 -13.33 -20.66 -10.31
CA SER A 220 -14.14 -19.48 -10.65
C SER A 220 -14.61 -19.47 -12.11
N LYS A 221 -13.92 -20.17 -13.02
CA LYS A 221 -14.17 -20.17 -14.47
C LYS A 221 -14.08 -18.79 -15.12
N VAL A 222 -13.44 -17.82 -14.46
CA VAL A 222 -13.12 -16.51 -15.02
C VAL A 222 -12.15 -16.68 -16.18
N ASP A 223 -12.40 -16.02 -17.32
CA ASP A 223 -11.46 -16.01 -18.43
C ASP A 223 -10.14 -15.36 -17.97
N PRO A 224 -9.01 -16.09 -18.00
CA PRO A 224 -7.67 -15.54 -17.74
C PRO A 224 -7.37 -14.20 -18.41
N LYS A 225 -7.91 -13.95 -19.60
CA LYS A 225 -7.68 -12.71 -20.36
C LYS A 225 -8.27 -11.47 -19.69
N MET A 226 -9.19 -11.66 -18.74
CA MET A 226 -9.75 -10.56 -17.96
C MET A 226 -8.86 -10.16 -16.79
N ILE A 227 -7.74 -10.84 -16.54
CA ILE A 227 -6.86 -10.54 -15.40
C ILE A 227 -5.46 -10.18 -15.89
N CYS A 228 -4.94 -9.06 -15.38
CA CYS A 228 -3.56 -8.64 -15.55
C CYS A 228 -2.88 -8.63 -14.18
N PHE A 229 -1.75 -9.33 -14.04
CA PHE A 229 -0.96 -9.26 -12.80
C PHE A 229 0.06 -8.13 -12.90
N GLU A 230 0.13 -7.31 -11.85
CA GLU A 230 1.00 -6.15 -11.79
C GLU A 230 2.08 -6.36 -10.75
N LEU A 231 3.31 -6.04 -11.15
CA LEU A 231 4.51 -6.15 -10.34
C LEU A 231 5.20 -4.80 -10.30
N THR A 232 5.72 -4.40 -9.13
CA THR A 232 6.65 -3.29 -9.13
C THR A 232 7.97 -3.67 -9.76
N GLU A 233 8.62 -2.68 -10.37
CA GLU A 233 10.00 -2.80 -10.82
C GLU A 233 10.92 -3.31 -9.70
N THR A 234 10.81 -2.77 -8.48
CA THR A 234 11.60 -3.24 -7.33
C THR A 234 11.34 -4.70 -7.00
N ALA A 235 10.07 -5.15 -7.02
CA ALA A 235 9.73 -6.56 -6.82
C ALA A 235 10.34 -7.45 -7.91
N ALA A 236 10.24 -7.03 -9.18
CA ALA A 236 10.81 -7.76 -10.31
C ALA A 236 12.35 -7.80 -10.27
N MET A 237 13.01 -6.75 -9.78
CA MET A 237 14.47 -6.69 -9.64
C MET A 237 15.00 -7.45 -8.43
N SER A 238 14.24 -7.50 -7.33
CA SER A 238 14.65 -8.17 -6.08
C SER A 238 14.86 -9.68 -6.25
N ASP A 239 14.08 -10.32 -7.13
CA ASP A 239 14.27 -11.71 -7.53
C ASP A 239 13.92 -11.89 -9.01
N LEU A 240 14.86 -11.45 -9.86
CA LEU A 240 14.72 -11.53 -11.31
C LEU A 240 14.54 -12.97 -11.81
N ALA A 241 15.11 -13.96 -11.11
CA ALA A 241 15.03 -15.36 -11.49
C ALA A 241 13.62 -15.93 -11.22
N SER A 242 13.04 -15.63 -10.06
CA SER A 242 11.67 -16.02 -9.72
C SER A 242 10.65 -15.22 -10.54
N ALA A 243 10.85 -13.92 -10.74
CA ALA A 243 10.00 -13.12 -11.63
C ALA A 243 10.02 -13.66 -13.06
N SER A 244 11.21 -13.95 -13.60
CA SER A 244 11.36 -14.58 -14.92
C SER A 244 10.71 -15.97 -14.97
N ARG A 245 10.83 -16.77 -13.91
CA ARG A 245 10.19 -18.09 -13.81
C ARG A 245 8.67 -17.97 -13.76
N PHE A 246 8.13 -17.07 -12.95
CA PHE A 246 6.70 -16.79 -12.87
C PHE A 246 6.17 -16.41 -14.25
N ILE A 247 6.79 -15.41 -14.90
CA ILE A 247 6.44 -15.02 -16.27
C ILE A 247 6.53 -16.21 -17.22
N ARG A 248 7.63 -16.99 -17.21
CA ARG A 248 7.90 -18.06 -18.19
C ARG A 248 7.10 -19.35 -17.97
N VAL A 249 6.85 -19.77 -16.73
CA VAL A 249 6.02 -20.93 -16.38
C VAL A 249 4.57 -20.67 -16.80
N ASN A 250 4.11 -19.43 -16.64
CA ASN A 250 2.80 -18.98 -17.12
C ASN A 250 2.67 -18.99 -18.65
N PHE A 251 3.78 -18.86 -19.39
CA PHE A 251 3.79 -19.00 -20.87
C PHE A 251 3.88 -20.45 -21.38
N ARG A 252 4.33 -21.43 -20.58
CA ARG A 252 4.67 -22.79 -21.08
C ARG A 252 3.73 -23.92 -20.63
N ARG A 253 3.13 -23.85 -19.44
CA ARG A 253 2.20 -24.90 -18.94
C ARG A 253 0.76 -24.73 -19.41
N TRP A 254 0.46 -23.60 -20.05
CA TRP A 254 -0.90 -23.12 -20.30
C TRP A 254 -1.09 -22.99 -21.81
N ASP A 255 -2.18 -23.58 -22.31
CA ASP A 255 -2.47 -23.71 -23.73
C ASP A 255 -2.40 -22.35 -24.47
N ALA A 256 -2.04 -22.36 -25.75
CA ALA A 256 -1.70 -21.18 -26.55
C ALA A 256 -2.85 -20.14 -26.66
N ALA A 257 -4.06 -20.49 -26.22
CA ALA A 257 -5.27 -19.67 -26.19
C ALA A 257 -5.46 -18.83 -24.90
N SER A 258 -4.75 -19.14 -23.80
CA SER A 258 -4.91 -18.54 -22.47
C SER A 258 -3.77 -17.57 -22.12
N ARG A 259 -3.57 -16.53 -22.94
CA ARG A 259 -2.54 -15.51 -22.69
C ARG A 259 -2.95 -14.59 -21.54
N TRP A 260 -2.20 -14.66 -20.44
CA TRP A 260 -2.19 -13.68 -19.36
C TRP A 260 -1.38 -12.45 -19.77
N LYS A 261 -1.71 -11.30 -19.20
CA LYS A 261 -0.81 -10.14 -19.23
C LYS A 261 -0.17 -9.99 -17.86
N ILE A 262 1.14 -9.80 -17.88
CA ILE A 262 1.90 -9.35 -16.72
C ILE A 262 2.48 -7.99 -17.11
N SER A 263 2.18 -6.97 -16.33
CA SER A 263 2.77 -5.63 -16.47
C SER A 263 3.76 -5.41 -15.32
N VAL A 264 4.95 -4.91 -15.66
CA VAL A 264 5.88 -4.37 -14.66
C VAL A 264 5.69 -2.86 -14.66
N LEU A 265 5.27 -2.30 -13.54
CA LEU A 265 5.05 -0.88 -13.37
C LEU A 265 6.20 -0.26 -12.56
N ALA A 266 6.75 0.83 -13.07
CA ALA A 266 7.62 1.72 -12.32
C ALA A 266 6.75 2.51 -11.34
N CYS A 267 6.85 2.20 -10.04
CA CYS A 267 6.20 2.89 -8.91
C CYS A 267 4.67 3.07 -9.02
N ARG A 268 3.90 2.18 -8.38
CA ARG A 268 2.59 2.43 -7.76
C ARG A 268 2.11 1.14 -7.10
N LEU A 269 2.59 0.86 -5.90
CA LEU A 269 1.97 -0.16 -5.06
C LEU A 269 1.41 0.58 -3.86
N TRP A 270 0.09 0.62 -3.78
CA TRP A 270 -0.67 1.01 -2.59
C TRP A 270 -0.84 2.51 -2.28
N ASP A 271 -0.29 3.42 -3.07
CA ASP A 271 -0.46 4.87 -2.89
C ASP A 271 -1.80 5.39 -3.46
N ILE A 272 -2.92 4.88 -2.94
CA ILE A 272 -4.23 5.58 -2.86
C ILE A 272 -4.96 5.10 -1.61
#